data_AF-A0A135TMT0-F1
#
_entry.id   AF-A0A135TMT0-F1
#
_cell.length_a   1.000
_cell.length_b   1.000
_cell.length_c   1.000
_cell.angle_alpha   90.00
_cell.angle_beta   90.00
_cell.angle_gamma   90.00
#
_symmetry.space_group_name_H-M   'P 1'
#
loop_
_entity.id
_entity.type
_entity.pdbx_description
1 polymer ?
#
loop_
_entity_poly.entity_id
_entity_poly.type
_entity_poly.pdbx_seq_one_letter_code
_entity_poly.pdbx_strand_id
1 'polypeptide(L)'
;MTSSHKILNVGVVGIGRMGQKHALNILNLVPRAKLLCACSPAQADLDWAEQHLQPHGVRTYPTFEEMMETPGLEAIIISSITELHFSQTLAAFDKGIHVLCEKPICKSISELETLCEHVEAKPETKAMVAFARRFDDSYQDAHEKIKSGAIGKPFVFRSHGCEKLDQSLFFHQYLRNSGGIYFDCAIHEIDLSLMFLGENSVPKSVSAIGTASFFPDLAKTGDADNAIGVCEFWDGKMAHFYHSRSSSHGYDSVTEIFGTTGKLTVNAIPRKNRVEICDTDGYVKVEPTNSWYDRFISAFVVEANAFVDAILDDKPLPIPLRSALTSLRIASGLQESLRTGQKLFFNRQGCDNPNAVSPHTSLILNPPGTPY
;
A
#
# COMPACT_ATOMS: atom_id res chain seq x y z
N MET A 1 -34.58 -1.43 -23.77
CA MET A 1 -33.95 -2.62 -23.17
C MET A 1 -33.02 -2.11 -22.09
N THR A 2 -33.41 -2.20 -20.82
CA THR A 2 -32.54 -1.88 -19.69
C THR A 2 -31.44 -2.94 -19.67
N SER A 3 -30.23 -2.58 -20.10
CA SER A 3 -29.04 -3.41 -19.89
C SER A 3 -29.01 -3.77 -18.40
N SER A 4 -29.17 -5.05 -18.06
CA SER A 4 -28.99 -5.48 -16.67
C SER A 4 -27.57 -5.07 -16.28
N HIS A 5 -27.42 -4.13 -15.35
CA HIS A 5 -26.10 -3.81 -14.82
C HIS A 5 -25.53 -5.11 -14.22
N LYS A 6 -24.42 -5.59 -14.79
CA LYS A 6 -23.73 -6.77 -14.25
C LYS A 6 -23.31 -6.45 -12.80
N ILE A 7 -23.58 -7.37 -11.88
CA ILE A 7 -23.22 -7.27 -10.47
C ILE A 7 -22.23 -8.40 -10.17
N LEU A 8 -21.10 -8.07 -9.56
CA LEU A 8 -20.09 -9.03 -9.10
C LEU A 8 -20.40 -9.50 -7.68
N ASN A 9 -20.47 -10.81 -7.46
CA ASN A 9 -20.63 -11.38 -6.12
C ASN A 9 -19.29 -11.47 -5.39
N VAL A 10 -19.15 -10.71 -4.31
CA VAL A 10 -17.89 -10.52 -3.57
C VAL A 10 -17.99 -11.12 -2.17
N GLY A 11 -16.92 -11.78 -1.71
CA GLY A 11 -16.73 -12.20 -0.33
C GLY A 11 -15.64 -11.37 0.38
N VAL A 12 -15.66 -11.30 1.71
CA VAL A 12 -14.59 -10.66 2.50
C VAL A 12 -13.96 -11.67 3.47
N VAL A 13 -12.66 -11.92 3.31
CA VAL A 13 -11.88 -12.80 4.19
C VAL A 13 -11.22 -11.96 5.28
N GLY A 14 -11.53 -12.25 6.54
CA GLY A 14 -11.06 -11.48 7.68
C GLY A 14 -11.84 -10.16 7.81
N ILE A 15 -12.70 -10.09 8.81
CA ILE A 15 -13.54 -8.92 9.13
C ILE A 15 -13.16 -8.30 10.48
N GLY A 16 -11.85 -8.12 10.68
CA GLY A 16 -11.31 -7.26 11.73
C GLY A 16 -11.31 -5.78 11.30
N ARG A 17 -10.43 -4.96 11.86
CA ARG A 17 -10.43 -3.49 11.67
C ARG A 17 -10.60 -3.02 10.21
N MET A 18 -9.81 -3.56 9.27
CA MET A 18 -9.85 -3.17 7.86
C MET A 18 -10.95 -3.93 7.09
N GLY A 19 -11.10 -5.22 7.36
CA GLY A 19 -12.11 -6.06 6.73
C GLY A 19 -13.55 -5.59 6.95
N GLN A 20 -13.87 -5.07 8.14
CA GLN A 20 -15.18 -4.44 8.42
C GLN A 20 -15.44 -3.26 7.49
N LYS A 21 -14.41 -2.43 7.22
CA LYS A 21 -14.54 -1.29 6.29
C LYS A 21 -14.71 -1.77 4.86
N HIS A 22 -13.95 -2.78 4.42
CA HIS A 22 -14.14 -3.38 3.09
C HIS A 22 -15.55 -3.94 2.92
N ALA A 23 -16.04 -4.70 3.91
CA ALA A 23 -17.40 -5.23 3.89
C ALA A 23 -18.45 -4.11 3.81
N LEU A 24 -18.35 -3.08 4.65
CA LEU A 24 -19.26 -1.93 4.62
C LEU A 24 -19.15 -1.12 3.31
N ASN A 25 -17.96 -0.99 2.73
CA ASN A 25 -17.76 -0.30 1.46
C ASN A 25 -18.44 -1.08 0.33
N ILE A 26 -18.23 -2.40 0.23
CA ILE A 26 -18.92 -3.23 -0.78
C ILE A 26 -20.43 -3.15 -0.61
N LEU A 27 -20.91 -3.23 0.64
CA LEU A 27 -22.33 -3.22 0.94
C LEU A 27 -23.02 -1.90 0.56
N ASN A 28 -22.35 -0.77 0.76
CA ASN A 28 -23.01 0.55 0.73
C ASN A 28 -22.53 1.47 -0.41
N LEU A 29 -21.32 1.28 -0.95
CA LEU A 29 -20.61 2.27 -1.77
C LEU A 29 -20.02 1.71 -3.08
N VAL A 30 -20.18 0.42 -3.36
CA VAL A 30 -19.71 -0.22 -4.60
C VAL A 30 -20.91 -0.77 -5.39
N PRO A 31 -21.58 0.06 -6.21
CA PRO A 31 -22.90 -0.25 -6.79
C PRO A 31 -22.91 -1.43 -7.77
N ARG A 32 -21.75 -1.82 -8.31
CA ARG A 32 -21.59 -2.96 -9.22
C ARG A 32 -21.13 -4.24 -8.51
N ALA A 33 -21.12 -4.25 -7.18
CA ALA A 33 -20.80 -5.41 -6.37
C ALA A 33 -21.93 -5.74 -5.40
N LYS A 34 -22.01 -7.01 -5.03
CA LYS A 34 -22.87 -7.51 -3.96
C LYS A 34 -22.01 -8.27 -2.97
N LEU A 35 -22.04 -7.85 -1.71
CA LEU A 35 -21.42 -8.60 -0.63
C LEU A 35 -22.24 -9.88 -0.38
N LEU A 36 -21.69 -11.02 -0.79
CA LEU A 36 -22.37 -12.33 -0.69
C LEU A 36 -22.07 -13.01 0.65
N CYS A 37 -20.82 -12.89 1.10
CA CYS A 37 -20.36 -13.54 2.32
C CYS A 37 -19.16 -12.85 2.97
N ALA A 38 -18.91 -13.19 4.23
CA ALA A 38 -17.70 -12.82 4.96
C ALA A 38 -17.25 -13.95 5.88
N CYS A 39 -15.98 -13.99 6.27
CA CYS A 39 -15.50 -14.94 7.26
C CYS A 39 -14.51 -14.34 8.27
N SER A 40 -14.54 -14.84 9.50
CA SER A 40 -13.51 -14.59 10.52
C SER A 40 -13.50 -15.71 11.55
N PRO A 41 -12.31 -16.15 12.02
CA PRO A 41 -12.22 -17.10 13.13
C PRO A 41 -12.53 -16.47 14.49
N ALA A 42 -12.59 -15.14 14.60
CA ALA A 42 -12.84 -14.44 15.86
C ALA A 42 -14.34 -14.27 16.11
N GLN A 43 -14.83 -14.78 17.24
CA GLN A 43 -16.26 -14.67 17.60
C GLN A 43 -16.74 -13.22 17.63
N ALA A 44 -15.94 -12.29 18.16
CA ALA A 44 -16.30 -10.87 18.20
C ALA A 44 -16.55 -10.26 16.81
N ASP A 45 -15.83 -10.73 15.78
CA ASP A 45 -16.06 -10.28 14.40
C ASP A 45 -17.34 -10.88 13.82
N LEU A 46 -17.66 -12.14 14.17
CA LEU A 46 -18.91 -12.79 13.75
C LEU A 46 -20.12 -12.13 14.41
N ASP A 47 -20.04 -11.79 15.70
CA ASP A 47 -21.08 -11.04 16.43
C ASP A 47 -21.28 -9.66 15.79
N TRP A 48 -20.18 -9.00 15.39
CA TRP A 48 -20.26 -7.74 14.65
C TRP A 48 -20.96 -7.95 13.29
N ALA A 49 -20.64 -9.00 12.55
CA ALA A 49 -21.24 -9.28 11.26
C ALA A 49 -22.73 -9.68 11.35
N GLU A 50 -23.16 -10.34 12.42
CA GLU A 50 -24.57 -10.61 12.70
C GLU A 50 -25.37 -9.31 12.81
N GLN A 51 -24.80 -8.27 13.42
CA GLN A 51 -25.46 -6.98 13.59
C GLN A 51 -25.41 -6.10 12.34
N HIS A 52 -24.33 -6.15 11.55
CA HIS A 52 -24.05 -5.17 10.49
C HIS A 52 -24.15 -5.73 9.06
N LEU A 53 -23.98 -7.04 8.86
CA LEU A 53 -23.93 -7.66 7.54
C LEU A 53 -25.12 -8.60 7.29
N GLN A 54 -25.45 -9.48 8.24
CA GLN A 54 -26.54 -10.44 8.08
C GLN A 54 -27.93 -9.80 7.83
N PRO A 55 -28.29 -8.62 8.38
CA PRO A 55 -29.56 -7.95 8.05
C PRO A 55 -29.69 -7.58 6.57
N HIS A 56 -28.58 -7.56 5.84
CA HIS A 56 -28.52 -7.31 4.40
C HIS A 56 -28.40 -8.60 3.57
N GLY A 57 -28.55 -9.77 4.19
CA GLY A 57 -28.49 -11.07 3.52
C GLY A 57 -27.07 -11.60 3.26
N VAL A 58 -26.06 -11.05 3.93
CA VAL A 58 -24.67 -11.52 3.85
C VAL A 58 -24.49 -12.77 4.70
N ARG A 59 -23.95 -13.85 4.11
CA ARG A 59 -23.62 -15.08 4.85
C ARG A 59 -22.30 -14.94 5.61
N THR A 60 -22.22 -15.45 6.83
CA THR A 60 -20.99 -15.39 7.64
C THR A 60 -20.49 -16.79 7.95
N TYR A 61 -19.18 -16.99 7.85
CA TYR A 61 -18.53 -18.29 8.10
C TYR A 61 -17.41 -18.15 9.14
N PRO A 62 -17.17 -19.18 9.98
CA PRO A 62 -16.07 -19.18 10.94
C PRO A 62 -14.71 -19.44 10.27
N THR A 63 -14.69 -20.03 9.08
CA THR A 63 -13.46 -20.42 8.37
C THR A 63 -13.45 -19.94 6.93
N PHE A 64 -12.24 -19.78 6.38
CA PHE A 64 -12.03 -19.41 4.98
C PHE A 64 -12.51 -20.53 4.06
N GLU A 65 -12.19 -21.76 4.42
CA GLU A 65 -12.50 -22.98 3.66
C GLU A 65 -14.02 -23.13 3.46
N GLU A 66 -14.83 -22.95 4.51
CA GLU A 66 -16.29 -22.99 4.40
C GLU A 66 -16.82 -21.86 3.52
N MET A 67 -16.27 -20.64 3.65
CA MET A 67 -16.69 -19.51 2.82
C MET A 67 -16.41 -19.76 1.34
N MET A 68 -15.30 -20.40 1.01
CA MET A 68 -14.90 -20.70 -0.38
C MET A 68 -15.79 -21.75 -1.07
N GLU A 69 -16.72 -22.39 -0.35
CA GLU A 69 -17.76 -23.25 -0.92
C GLU A 69 -19.07 -22.50 -1.23
N THR A 70 -19.09 -21.18 -1.03
CA THR A 70 -20.27 -20.33 -1.28
C THR A 70 -20.66 -20.34 -2.77
N PRO A 71 -21.86 -20.85 -3.13
CA PRO A 71 -22.29 -20.85 -4.52
C PRO A 71 -22.42 -19.43 -5.09
N GLY A 72 -21.85 -19.22 -6.27
CA GLY A 72 -21.88 -17.94 -6.99
C GLY A 72 -20.88 -16.90 -6.50
N LEU A 73 -19.91 -17.27 -5.64
CA LEU A 73 -18.80 -16.39 -5.27
C LEU A 73 -17.86 -16.18 -6.47
N GLU A 74 -17.63 -14.93 -6.87
CA GLU A 74 -16.84 -14.59 -8.06
C GLU A 74 -15.53 -13.87 -7.70
N ALA A 75 -15.52 -13.11 -6.61
CA ALA A 75 -14.32 -12.43 -6.12
C ALA A 75 -14.25 -12.39 -4.59
N ILE A 76 -13.05 -12.23 -4.05
CA ILE A 76 -12.83 -12.02 -2.62
C ILE A 76 -11.93 -10.80 -2.35
N ILE A 77 -12.20 -10.12 -1.24
CA ILE A 77 -11.28 -9.16 -0.63
C ILE A 77 -10.64 -9.84 0.58
N ILE A 78 -9.31 -9.95 0.58
CA ILE A 78 -8.54 -10.55 1.67
C ILE A 78 -8.01 -9.44 2.57
N SER A 79 -8.45 -9.45 3.82
CA SER A 79 -8.03 -8.55 4.90
C SER A 79 -7.74 -9.34 6.20
N SER A 80 -7.32 -10.60 6.06
CA SER A 80 -6.85 -11.41 7.19
C SER A 80 -5.49 -10.92 7.70
N ILE A 81 -4.85 -11.71 8.57
CA ILE A 81 -3.45 -11.49 8.90
C ILE A 81 -2.56 -11.78 7.67
N THR A 82 -1.44 -11.07 7.55
CA THR A 82 -0.50 -11.14 6.41
C THR A 82 0.02 -12.56 6.16
N GLU A 83 0.13 -13.39 7.21
CA GLU A 83 0.51 -14.81 7.16
C GLU A 83 -0.33 -15.63 6.19
N LEU A 84 -1.61 -15.26 6.03
CA LEU A 84 -2.58 -16.04 5.28
C LEU A 84 -2.85 -15.47 3.89
N HIS A 85 -2.37 -14.26 3.58
CA HIS A 85 -2.66 -13.58 2.32
C HIS A 85 -2.27 -14.43 1.11
N PHE A 86 -1.07 -14.99 1.09
CA PHE A 86 -0.57 -15.77 -0.04
C PHE A 86 -1.35 -17.07 -0.24
N SER A 87 -1.52 -17.88 0.81
CA SER A 87 -2.21 -19.17 0.73
C SER A 87 -3.69 -19.01 0.38
N GLN A 88 -4.36 -18.00 0.94
CA GLN A 88 -5.76 -17.69 0.60
C GLN A 88 -5.90 -17.14 -0.83
N THR A 89 -4.95 -16.31 -1.27
CA THR A 89 -4.92 -15.82 -2.65
C THR A 89 -4.81 -16.99 -3.63
N LEU A 90 -3.85 -17.90 -3.43
CA LEU A 90 -3.67 -19.07 -4.30
C LEU A 90 -4.92 -19.97 -4.29
N ALA A 91 -5.48 -20.27 -3.12
CA ALA A 91 -6.67 -21.10 -3.01
C ALA A 91 -7.89 -20.53 -3.76
N ALA A 92 -8.06 -19.21 -3.74
CA ALA A 92 -9.11 -18.55 -4.52
C ALA A 92 -8.80 -18.55 -6.02
N PHE A 93 -7.55 -18.27 -6.38
CA PHE A 93 -7.08 -18.27 -7.75
C PHE A 93 -7.22 -19.67 -8.42
N ASP A 94 -7.04 -20.74 -7.64
CA ASP A 94 -7.24 -22.11 -8.09
C ASP A 94 -8.69 -22.47 -8.40
N LYS A 95 -9.64 -21.75 -7.82
CA LYS A 95 -11.07 -21.85 -8.12
C LYS A 95 -11.53 -20.85 -9.19
N GLY A 96 -10.63 -20.05 -9.76
CA GLY A 96 -10.99 -18.99 -10.72
C GLY A 96 -11.70 -17.79 -10.07
N ILE A 97 -11.51 -17.59 -8.76
CA ILE A 97 -12.10 -16.49 -8.00
C ILE A 97 -11.12 -15.32 -8.00
N HIS A 98 -11.56 -14.13 -8.41
CA HIS A 98 -10.72 -12.93 -8.44
C HIS A 98 -10.36 -12.47 -7.02
N VAL A 99 -9.19 -11.86 -6.85
CA VAL A 99 -8.66 -11.47 -5.53
C VAL A 99 -8.25 -10.00 -5.49
N LEU A 100 -8.77 -9.27 -4.50
CA LEU A 100 -8.19 -8.02 -4.02
C LEU A 100 -7.59 -8.29 -2.64
N CYS A 101 -6.27 -8.22 -2.49
CA CYS A 101 -5.61 -8.59 -1.23
C CYS A 101 -4.97 -7.37 -0.57
N GLU A 102 -5.21 -7.20 0.73
CA GLU A 102 -4.53 -6.20 1.53
C GLU A 102 -3.01 -6.31 1.45
N LYS A 103 -2.36 -5.15 1.61
CA LYS A 103 -0.91 -5.06 1.57
C LYS A 103 -0.29 -5.60 2.88
N PRO A 104 0.92 -6.17 2.81
CA PRO A 104 1.51 -6.76 1.61
C PRO A 104 0.79 -8.07 1.25
N ILE A 105 0.70 -8.39 -0.04
CA ILE A 105 -0.01 -9.60 -0.52
C ILE A 105 0.69 -10.92 -0.12
N CYS A 106 1.96 -10.84 0.28
CA CYS A 106 2.74 -11.98 0.75
C CYS A 106 3.89 -11.50 1.65
N LYS A 107 4.55 -12.44 2.32
CA LYS A 107 5.62 -12.14 3.28
C LYS A 107 7.00 -12.22 2.66
N SER A 108 7.14 -12.98 1.58
CA SER A 108 8.42 -13.22 0.93
C SER A 108 8.38 -12.86 -0.55
N ILE A 109 9.55 -12.53 -1.08
CA ILE A 109 9.75 -12.27 -2.50
C ILE A 109 9.44 -13.53 -3.32
N SER A 110 9.83 -14.71 -2.84
CA SER A 110 9.58 -16.00 -3.50
C SER A 110 8.10 -16.35 -3.62
N GLU A 111 7.30 -16.06 -2.59
CA GLU A 111 5.84 -16.20 -2.68
C GLU A 111 5.27 -15.26 -3.74
N LEU A 112 5.73 -14.01 -3.81
CA LEU A 112 5.24 -13.06 -4.80
C LEU A 112 5.62 -13.44 -6.23
N GLU A 113 6.84 -13.94 -6.43
CA GLU A 113 7.30 -14.47 -7.72
C GLU A 113 6.43 -15.66 -8.14
N THR A 114 6.18 -16.59 -7.22
CA THR A 114 5.26 -17.72 -7.46
C THR A 114 3.86 -17.22 -7.82
N LEU A 115 3.33 -16.21 -7.12
CA LEU A 115 2.03 -15.64 -7.43
C LEU A 115 2.01 -14.97 -8.82
N CYS A 116 3.09 -14.28 -9.22
CA CYS A 116 3.19 -13.69 -10.55
C CYS A 116 3.12 -14.77 -11.64
N GLU A 117 3.84 -15.88 -11.48
CA GLU A 117 3.79 -17.03 -12.40
C GLU A 117 2.37 -17.62 -12.48
N HIS A 118 1.66 -17.74 -11.36
CA HIS A 118 0.28 -18.23 -11.35
C HIS A 118 -0.67 -17.30 -12.10
N VAL A 119 -0.55 -15.99 -11.89
CA VAL A 119 -1.38 -14.99 -12.58
C VAL A 119 -1.11 -14.97 -14.07
N GLU A 120 0.15 -15.09 -14.49
CA GLU A 120 0.50 -15.21 -15.91
C GLU A 120 -0.10 -16.47 -16.55
N ALA A 121 -0.22 -17.56 -15.80
CA ALA A 121 -0.81 -18.81 -16.27
C ALA A 121 -2.35 -18.81 -16.37
N LYS A 122 -3.05 -17.91 -15.66
CA LYS A 122 -4.53 -17.79 -15.68
C LYS A 122 -4.97 -16.33 -15.87
N PRO A 123 -4.76 -15.75 -17.06
CA PRO A 123 -5.01 -14.33 -17.32
C PRO A 123 -6.48 -13.90 -17.15
N GLU A 124 -7.42 -14.84 -17.18
CA GLU A 124 -8.84 -14.61 -16.93
C GLU A 124 -9.15 -14.33 -15.45
N THR A 125 -8.32 -14.81 -14.52
CA THR A 125 -8.48 -14.58 -13.09
C THR A 125 -7.58 -13.42 -12.67
N LYS A 126 -8.13 -12.47 -11.91
CA LYS A 126 -7.48 -11.18 -11.61
C LYS A 126 -7.06 -11.13 -10.15
N ALA A 127 -5.81 -10.80 -9.87
CA ALA A 127 -5.30 -10.58 -8.52
C ALA A 127 -4.65 -9.19 -8.41
N MET A 128 -5.13 -8.37 -7.47
CA MET A 128 -4.65 -7.01 -7.24
C MET A 128 -4.24 -6.82 -5.78
N VAL A 129 -3.13 -6.13 -5.55
CA VAL A 129 -2.73 -5.68 -4.20
C VAL A 129 -3.42 -4.36 -3.88
N ALA A 130 -3.97 -4.24 -2.67
CA ALA A 130 -4.71 -3.07 -2.22
C ALA A 130 -3.77 -1.92 -1.81
N PHE A 131 -3.14 -1.27 -2.79
CA PHE A 131 -2.43 0.00 -2.57
C PHE A 131 -3.39 1.19 -2.72
N ALA A 132 -4.32 1.31 -1.76
CA ALA A 132 -5.41 2.29 -1.78
C ALA A 132 -4.96 3.72 -2.09
N ARG A 133 -3.77 4.15 -1.65
CA ARG A 133 -3.25 5.52 -1.92
C ARG A 133 -3.11 5.84 -3.40
N ARG A 134 -2.91 4.84 -4.26
CA ARG A 134 -2.93 5.05 -5.73
C ARG A 134 -4.29 5.57 -6.18
N PHE A 135 -5.39 5.28 -5.48
CA PHE A 135 -6.75 5.68 -5.82
C PHE A 135 -7.24 6.95 -5.10
N ASP A 136 -6.34 7.65 -4.39
CA ASP A 136 -6.64 8.96 -3.83
C ASP A 136 -6.71 10.01 -4.95
N ASP A 137 -7.72 10.87 -4.91
CA ASP A 137 -7.95 11.90 -5.94
C ASP A 137 -6.75 12.83 -6.12
N SER A 138 -6.05 13.18 -5.04
CA SER A 138 -4.88 14.08 -5.14
C SER A 138 -3.66 13.37 -5.73
N TYR A 139 -3.45 12.09 -5.41
CA TYR A 139 -2.37 11.31 -6.03
C TYR A 139 -2.67 11.00 -7.50
N GLN A 140 -3.94 10.73 -7.86
CA GLN A 140 -4.37 10.57 -9.26
C GLN A 140 -4.16 11.86 -10.06
N ASP A 141 -4.58 13.00 -9.53
CA ASP A 141 -4.34 14.31 -10.17
C ASP A 141 -2.84 14.62 -10.34
N ALA A 142 -2.01 14.32 -9.33
CA ALA A 142 -0.56 14.46 -9.43
C ALA A 142 0.04 13.55 -10.51
N HIS A 143 -0.47 12.32 -10.64
CA HIS A 143 -0.02 11.36 -11.64
C HIS A 143 -0.36 11.81 -13.06
N GLU A 144 -1.57 12.33 -13.29
CA GLU A 144 -1.97 12.88 -14.59
C GLU A 144 -1.16 14.15 -14.96
N LYS A 145 -0.81 14.99 -13.97
CA LYS A 145 0.13 16.11 -14.18
C LYS A 145 1.52 15.65 -14.57
N ILE A 146 2.01 14.55 -14.00
CA ILE A 146 3.30 13.95 -14.40
C ILE A 146 3.23 13.39 -15.82
N LYS A 147 2.17 12.65 -16.16
CA LYS A 147 1.96 12.10 -17.51
C LYS A 147 1.88 13.18 -18.59
N SER A 148 1.26 14.31 -18.28
CA SER A 148 1.16 15.46 -19.20
C SER A 148 2.46 16.28 -19.29
N GLY A 149 3.49 15.95 -18.51
CA GLY A 149 4.80 16.61 -18.55
C GLY A 149 4.87 17.91 -17.76
N ALA A 150 3.92 18.19 -16.85
CA ALA A 150 3.84 19.45 -16.11
C ALA A 150 5.10 19.81 -15.30
N ILE A 151 5.91 18.81 -14.94
CA ILE A 151 7.20 18.99 -14.24
C ILE A 151 8.40 18.45 -15.04
N GLY A 152 8.23 18.14 -16.33
CA GLY A 152 9.26 17.49 -17.13
C GLY A 152 9.47 16.03 -16.71
N LYS A 153 10.72 15.59 -16.61
CA LYS A 153 11.05 14.19 -16.23
C LYS A 153 11.21 14.08 -14.70
N PRO A 154 10.41 13.27 -13.99
CA PRO A 154 10.59 13.02 -12.56
C PRO A 154 11.93 12.33 -12.27
N PHE A 155 12.64 12.79 -11.24
CA PHE A 155 13.96 12.22 -10.87
C PHE A 155 14.18 12.07 -9.36
N VAL A 156 13.46 12.80 -8.51
CA VAL A 156 13.45 12.60 -7.05
C VAL A 156 12.03 12.49 -6.53
N PHE A 157 11.79 11.44 -5.74
CA PHE A 157 10.60 11.27 -4.93
C PHE A 157 10.96 11.44 -3.46
N ARG A 158 10.21 12.26 -2.72
CA ARG A 158 10.32 12.37 -1.27
C ARG A 158 8.94 12.19 -0.66
N SER A 159 8.79 11.26 0.26
CA SER A 159 7.51 11.10 0.95
C SER A 159 7.71 10.75 2.41
N HIS A 160 6.76 11.18 3.23
CA HIS A 160 6.62 10.67 4.58
C HIS A 160 5.20 10.23 4.92
N GLY A 161 5.11 9.31 5.87
CA GLY A 161 3.89 8.93 6.56
C GLY A 161 4.16 8.93 8.06
N CYS A 162 3.40 9.70 8.81
CA CYS A 162 3.59 9.87 10.24
C CYS A 162 2.26 9.56 10.93
N GLU A 163 2.17 8.39 11.53
CA GLU A 163 1.02 7.96 12.30
C GLU A 163 1.00 8.63 13.67
N LYS A 164 -0.20 9.00 14.10
CA LYS A 164 -0.42 9.55 15.44
C LYS A 164 0.01 8.51 16.47
N LEU A 165 0.72 8.95 17.51
CA LEU A 165 1.16 8.08 18.60
C LEU A 165 -0.04 7.36 19.25
N ASP A 166 -0.04 6.03 19.18
CA ASP A 166 -1.00 5.15 19.86
C ASP A 166 -0.27 4.30 20.90
N GLN A 167 -0.55 4.53 22.19
CA GLN A 167 0.03 3.78 23.31
C GLN A 167 -0.91 2.71 23.87
N SER A 168 -1.96 2.34 23.13
CA SER A 168 -2.90 1.31 23.55
C SER A 168 -2.23 -0.07 23.61
N LEU A 169 -2.70 -0.92 24.52
CA LEU A 169 -2.21 -2.31 24.65
C LEU A 169 -2.36 -3.08 23.32
N PHE A 170 -3.43 -2.82 22.58
CA PHE A 170 -3.66 -3.40 21.26
C PHE A 170 -2.51 -3.05 20.30
N PHE A 171 -2.13 -1.77 20.21
CA PHE A 171 -1.07 -1.36 19.31
C PHE A 171 0.29 -1.94 19.69
N HIS A 172 0.61 -2.00 21.00
CA HIS A 172 1.81 -2.67 21.48
C HIS A 172 1.87 -4.15 21.07
N GLN A 173 0.73 -4.86 21.09
CA GLN A 173 0.66 -6.26 20.64
C GLN A 173 0.78 -6.36 19.12
N TYR A 174 0.13 -5.46 18.37
CA TYR A 174 0.20 -5.36 16.91
C TYR A 174 1.64 -5.21 16.42
N LEU A 175 2.41 -4.29 17.04
CA LEU A 175 3.79 -4.00 16.65
C LEU A 175 4.69 -5.24 16.64
N ARG A 176 4.48 -6.18 17.57
CA ARG A 176 5.25 -7.44 17.65
C ARG A 176 5.11 -8.32 16.40
N ASN A 177 4.00 -8.18 15.68
CA ASN A 177 3.65 -8.99 14.50
C ASN A 177 3.60 -8.17 13.21
N SER A 178 3.94 -6.87 13.25
CA SER A 178 3.79 -5.94 12.11
C SER A 178 4.67 -6.26 10.90
N GLY A 179 5.75 -7.05 11.09
CA GLY A 179 6.73 -7.36 10.04
C GLY A 179 7.84 -6.31 9.89
N GLY A 180 7.69 -5.15 10.53
CA GLY A 180 8.67 -4.06 10.52
C GLY A 180 8.14 -2.79 9.86
N ILE A 181 8.72 -1.64 10.18
CA ILE A 181 8.24 -0.32 9.73
C ILE A 181 8.14 -0.17 8.21
N TYR A 182 9.02 -0.84 7.45
CA TYR A 182 9.02 -0.75 5.99
C TYR A 182 7.94 -1.62 5.31
N PHE A 183 7.57 -2.75 5.93
CA PHE A 183 6.52 -3.63 5.42
C PHE A 183 5.13 -3.16 5.83
N ASP A 184 5.01 -2.76 7.09
CA ASP A 184 3.75 -2.36 7.69
C ASP A 184 3.28 -1.01 7.15
N CYS A 185 4.18 -0.02 7.21
CA CYS A 185 3.78 1.36 7.01
C CYS A 185 4.35 1.96 5.72
N ALA A 186 5.68 1.92 5.54
CA ALA A 186 6.36 2.63 4.45
C ALA A 186 6.10 2.03 3.05
N ILE A 187 5.52 0.82 2.97
CA ILE A 187 5.24 0.11 1.72
C ILE A 187 4.35 0.95 0.77
N HIS A 188 3.47 1.80 1.32
CA HIS A 188 2.65 2.69 0.50
C HIS A 188 3.48 3.81 -0.14
N GLU A 189 4.41 4.43 0.59
CA GLU A 189 5.31 5.44 0.03
C GLU A 189 6.27 4.82 -1.00
N ILE A 190 6.74 3.60 -0.75
CA ILE A 190 7.56 2.84 -1.70
C ILE A 190 6.77 2.59 -3.00
N ASP A 191 5.53 2.12 -2.88
CA ASP A 191 4.65 1.89 -4.03
C ASP A 191 4.33 3.17 -4.81
N LEU A 192 4.02 4.27 -4.12
CA LEU A 192 3.83 5.58 -4.76
C LEU A 192 5.10 6.05 -5.48
N SER A 193 6.28 5.73 -4.99
CA SER A 193 7.52 6.06 -5.70
C SER A 193 7.59 5.40 -7.08
N LEU A 194 7.08 4.17 -7.22
CA LEU A 194 7.02 3.48 -8.52
C LEU A 194 5.95 4.10 -9.42
N MET A 195 4.79 4.46 -8.88
CA MET A 195 3.74 5.17 -9.62
C MET A 195 4.28 6.47 -10.26
N PHE A 196 5.10 7.24 -9.53
CA PHE A 196 5.56 8.56 -9.99
C PHE A 196 6.91 8.56 -10.72
N LEU A 197 7.85 7.69 -10.33
CA LEU A 197 9.15 7.56 -10.99
C LEU A 197 9.12 6.59 -12.17
N GLY A 198 8.10 5.73 -12.24
CA GLY A 198 7.81 4.81 -13.33
C GLY A 198 7.83 3.34 -12.87
N GLU A 199 6.82 2.58 -13.27
CA GLU A 199 6.58 1.18 -12.86
C GLU A 199 7.71 0.21 -13.24
N ASN A 200 8.56 0.60 -14.21
CA ASN A 200 9.70 -0.19 -14.66
C ASN A 200 11.02 0.21 -13.98
N SER A 201 10.99 1.10 -12.99
CA SER A 201 12.19 1.54 -12.28
C SER A 201 12.77 0.38 -11.47
N VAL A 202 14.02 0.02 -11.76
CA VAL A 202 14.69 -1.11 -11.08
C VAL A 202 15.55 -0.58 -9.94
N PRO A 203 15.34 -1.04 -8.68
CA PRO A 203 16.19 -0.62 -7.57
C PRO A 203 17.64 -1.05 -7.84
N LYS A 204 18.57 -0.17 -7.49
CA LYS A 204 20.02 -0.36 -7.58
C LYS A 204 20.60 -0.59 -6.19
N SER A 205 20.18 0.22 -5.21
CA SER A 205 20.62 0.06 -3.83
C SER A 205 19.67 0.73 -2.86
N VAL A 206 19.64 0.24 -1.63
CA VAL A 206 18.87 0.81 -0.53
C VAL A 206 19.73 0.99 0.72
N SER A 207 19.42 2.02 1.51
CA SER A 207 20.03 2.23 2.82
C SER A 207 19.00 2.79 3.79
N ALA A 208 19.00 2.31 5.03
CA ALA A 208 18.06 2.72 6.05
C ALA A 208 18.75 2.97 7.40
N ILE A 209 18.21 3.92 8.14
CA ILE A 209 18.52 4.18 9.55
C ILE A 209 17.22 4.40 10.32
N GLY A 210 17.23 4.21 11.63
CA GLY A 210 16.03 4.40 12.44
C GLY A 210 16.30 4.42 13.93
N THR A 211 15.26 4.73 14.68
CA THR A 211 15.26 4.78 16.14
C THR A 211 13.94 4.24 16.69
N ALA A 212 13.99 3.70 17.91
CA ALA A 212 12.85 3.20 18.67
C ALA A 212 12.69 4.07 19.93
N SER A 213 12.25 5.32 19.75
CA SER A 213 12.20 6.33 20.82
C SER A 213 10.99 6.22 21.74
N PHE A 214 9.85 5.76 21.20
CA PHE A 214 8.57 5.61 21.90
C PHE A 214 8.24 4.14 22.21
N PHE A 215 8.77 3.21 21.41
CA PHE A 215 8.58 1.77 21.58
C PHE A 215 9.92 1.03 21.66
N PRO A 216 10.66 1.13 22.79
CA PRO A 216 12.02 0.59 22.91
C PRO A 216 12.14 -0.92 22.64
N ASP A 217 11.06 -1.68 22.82
CA ASP A 217 11.02 -3.11 22.51
C ASP A 217 11.26 -3.41 21.02
N LEU A 218 10.97 -2.49 20.11
CA LEU A 218 11.25 -2.64 18.66
C LEU A 218 12.75 -2.78 18.39
N ALA A 219 13.61 -2.15 19.18
CA ALA A 219 15.05 -2.27 19.01
C ALA A 219 15.54 -3.72 19.24
N LYS A 220 14.83 -4.52 20.04
CA LYS A 220 15.16 -5.93 20.30
C LYS A 220 14.97 -6.82 19.07
N THR A 221 14.14 -6.39 18.11
CA THR A 221 13.88 -7.10 16.85
C THR A 221 14.51 -6.39 15.65
N GLY A 222 15.35 -5.38 15.89
CA GLY A 222 15.95 -4.55 14.84
C GLY A 222 14.93 -3.76 14.03
N ASP A 223 13.81 -3.38 14.64
CA ASP A 223 12.81 -2.48 14.05
C ASP A 223 12.84 -1.09 14.71
N ALA A 224 12.08 -0.15 14.15
CA ALA A 224 12.06 1.24 14.56
C ALA A 224 10.62 1.78 14.65
N ASP A 225 10.42 2.82 15.46
CA ASP A 225 9.20 3.63 15.42
C ASP A 225 9.37 4.91 14.58
N ASN A 226 10.61 5.26 14.24
CA ASN A 226 10.95 6.33 13.33
C ASN A 226 12.10 5.85 12.42
N ALA A 227 11.90 5.84 11.10
CA ALA A 227 12.91 5.36 10.16
C ALA A 227 13.01 6.23 8.92
N ILE A 228 14.24 6.37 8.41
CA ILE A 228 14.56 7.03 7.15
C ILE A 228 15.18 5.99 6.22
N GLY A 229 14.63 5.90 5.02
CA GLY A 229 15.09 5.01 3.97
C GLY A 229 15.36 5.76 2.68
N VAL A 230 16.39 5.35 1.95
CA VAL A 230 16.69 5.85 0.61
C VAL A 230 16.83 4.70 -0.37
N CYS A 231 16.32 4.88 -1.58
CA CYS A 231 16.44 3.95 -2.70
C CYS A 231 17.03 4.68 -3.91
N GLU A 232 18.13 4.15 -4.45
CA GLU A 232 18.65 4.53 -5.76
C GLU A 232 18.11 3.56 -6.81
N PHE A 233 17.75 4.07 -7.98
CA PHE A 233 17.37 3.26 -9.14
C PHE A 233 18.48 3.23 -10.19
N TRP A 234 18.52 2.18 -11.02
CA TRP A 234 19.54 2.02 -12.07
C TRP A 234 19.51 3.07 -13.17
N ASP A 235 18.36 3.73 -13.34
CA ASP A 235 18.15 4.83 -14.30
C ASP A 235 18.50 6.21 -13.72
N GLY A 236 19.10 6.25 -12.52
CA GLY A 236 19.57 7.47 -11.87
C GLY A 236 18.51 8.21 -11.04
N LYS A 237 17.28 7.70 -10.96
CA LYS A 237 16.25 8.26 -10.08
C LYS A 237 16.52 7.89 -8.62
N MET A 238 15.94 8.66 -7.69
CA MET A 238 16.09 8.44 -6.26
C MET A 238 14.76 8.60 -5.53
N ALA A 239 14.56 7.80 -4.49
CA ALA A 239 13.43 7.92 -3.57
C ALA A 239 13.91 8.03 -2.11
N HIS A 240 13.29 8.93 -1.36
CA HIS A 240 13.47 9.13 0.06
C HIS A 240 12.15 8.87 0.80
N PHE A 241 12.22 8.05 1.83
CA PHE A 241 11.11 7.65 2.67
C PHE A 241 11.41 8.05 4.11
N TYR A 242 10.49 8.76 4.76
CA TYR A 242 10.49 8.91 6.22
C TYR A 242 9.19 8.32 6.77
N HIS A 243 9.28 7.49 7.78
CA HIS A 243 8.10 6.97 8.44
C HIS A 243 8.20 7.14 9.95
N SER A 244 7.08 7.52 10.59
CA SER A 244 6.97 7.73 12.03
C SER A 244 5.70 7.10 12.58
N ARG A 245 5.80 6.49 13.77
CA ARG A 245 4.66 6.00 14.56
C ARG A 245 4.40 6.86 15.79
N SER A 246 4.95 8.07 15.81
CA SER A 246 4.99 8.94 16.99
C SER A 246 4.64 10.39 16.69
N SER A 247 3.84 10.64 15.65
CA SER A 247 3.34 11.98 15.35
C SER A 247 2.47 12.49 16.50
N SER A 248 2.71 13.71 16.95
CA SER A 248 1.99 14.32 18.07
C SER A 248 0.70 15.01 17.62
N HIS A 249 0.68 15.57 16.41
CA HIS A 249 -0.43 16.38 15.92
C HIS A 249 -1.53 15.58 15.23
N GLY A 250 -1.22 14.44 14.62
CA GLY A 250 -2.20 13.64 13.89
C GLY A 250 -1.55 12.78 12.81
N TYR A 251 -2.35 12.30 11.86
CA TYR A 251 -1.81 11.65 10.67
C TYR A 251 -1.28 12.68 9.69
N ASP A 252 0.03 12.62 9.43
CA ASP A 252 0.73 13.52 8.54
C ASP A 252 1.38 12.73 7.41
N SER A 253 0.95 12.96 6.18
CA SER A 253 1.52 12.34 5.00
C SER A 253 1.77 13.40 3.95
N VAL A 254 3.02 13.59 3.54
CA VAL A 254 3.39 14.53 2.48
C VAL A 254 4.15 13.77 1.42
N THR A 255 3.87 14.08 0.17
CA THR A 255 4.65 13.57 -0.96
C THR A 255 5.07 14.70 -1.88
N GLU A 256 6.33 14.70 -2.27
CA GLU A 256 6.92 15.64 -3.22
C GLU A 256 7.60 14.89 -4.35
N ILE A 257 7.35 15.37 -5.57
CA ILE A 257 7.95 14.83 -6.78
C ILE A 257 8.68 15.97 -7.48
N PHE A 258 9.98 15.83 -7.65
CA PHE A 258 10.83 16.79 -8.32
C PHE A 258 11.10 16.31 -9.74
N GLY A 259 10.84 17.16 -10.72
CA GLY A 259 11.10 16.94 -12.11
C GLY A 259 11.99 18.02 -12.72
N THR A 260 12.48 17.77 -13.92
CA THR A 260 13.47 18.65 -14.59
C THR A 260 13.01 20.08 -14.81
N THR A 261 11.70 20.36 -14.79
CA THR A 261 11.13 21.70 -15.02
C THR A 261 10.13 22.13 -13.95
N GLY A 262 10.00 21.38 -12.84
CA GLY A 262 9.03 21.73 -11.81
C GLY A 262 8.98 20.75 -10.63
N LYS A 263 8.03 20.98 -9.73
CA LYS A 263 7.78 20.14 -8.55
C LYS A 263 6.28 20.03 -8.31
N LEU A 264 5.82 18.85 -7.89
CA LEU A 264 4.49 18.65 -7.31
C LEU A 264 4.59 18.36 -5.82
N THR A 265 3.58 18.80 -5.06
CA THR A 265 3.42 18.45 -3.65
C THR A 265 1.99 18.03 -3.39
N VAL A 266 1.82 16.85 -2.80
CA VAL A 266 0.53 16.33 -2.33
C VAL A 266 0.50 16.46 -0.81
N ASN A 267 -0.57 17.07 -0.30
CA ASN A 267 -0.89 17.17 1.13
C ASN A 267 0.17 17.91 1.98
N ALA A 268 0.75 19.01 1.46
CA ALA A 268 1.80 19.80 2.14
C ALA A 268 1.46 20.18 3.60
N ILE A 269 0.17 20.33 3.91
CA ILE A 269 -0.36 20.55 5.26
C ILE A 269 -1.49 19.52 5.45
N PRO A 270 -1.46 18.66 6.48
CA PRO A 270 -2.34 17.50 6.61
C PRO A 270 -3.77 17.85 7.09
N ARG A 271 -4.41 18.85 6.49
CA ARG A 271 -5.69 19.42 6.90
C ARG A 271 -6.81 18.39 6.92
N LYS A 272 -7.59 18.35 8.00
CA LYS A 272 -8.84 17.57 8.09
C LYS A 272 -9.93 18.12 7.18
N ASN A 273 -10.03 19.45 7.08
CA ASN A 273 -11.01 20.16 6.26
C ASN A 273 -10.53 21.59 5.95
N ARG A 274 -11.43 22.43 5.42
CA ARG A 274 -11.13 23.82 5.02
C ARG A 274 -11.30 24.85 6.13
N VAL A 275 -11.54 24.43 7.38
CA VAL A 275 -11.71 25.33 8.51
C VAL A 275 -10.34 25.75 9.06
N GLU A 276 -10.22 27.03 9.38
CA GLU A 276 -9.03 27.65 9.93
C GLU A 276 -9.40 28.39 11.23
N ILE A 277 -8.54 28.30 12.23
CA ILE A 277 -8.69 29.05 13.48
C ILE A 277 -7.71 30.22 13.43
N CYS A 278 -8.24 31.43 13.37
CA CYS A 278 -7.50 32.68 13.46
C CYS A 278 -7.78 33.30 14.84
N ASP A 279 -6.83 33.17 15.76
CA ASP A 279 -6.96 33.69 17.13
C ASP A 279 -6.05 34.89 17.40
N THR A 280 -6.08 35.37 18.64
CA THR A 280 -5.34 36.57 19.07
C THR A 280 -3.82 36.40 19.01
N ASP A 281 -3.30 35.19 18.85
CA ASP A 281 -1.86 34.93 18.75
C ASP A 281 -1.32 35.18 17.33
N GLY A 282 -2.20 35.52 16.36
CA GLY A 282 -1.83 35.90 15.00
C GLY A 282 -1.50 34.73 14.06
N TYR A 283 -1.68 33.49 14.52
CA TYR A 283 -1.48 32.27 13.73
C TYR A 283 -2.76 31.79 13.07
N VAL A 284 -2.62 31.15 11.91
CA VAL A 284 -3.68 30.35 11.29
C VAL A 284 -3.43 28.90 11.66
N LYS A 285 -4.27 28.35 12.55
CA LYS A 285 -4.19 26.95 12.99
C LYS A 285 -5.15 26.10 12.17
N VAL A 286 -4.74 24.89 11.83
CA VAL A 286 -5.55 23.89 11.13
C VAL A 286 -5.62 22.62 11.95
N GLU A 287 -6.79 21.96 11.94
CA GLU A 287 -6.91 20.63 12.53
C GLU A 287 -6.35 19.60 11.53
N PRO A 288 -5.39 18.75 11.92
CA PRO A 288 -4.89 17.70 11.04
C PRO A 288 -5.86 16.53 10.95
N THR A 289 -5.71 15.73 9.91
CA THR A 289 -6.46 14.48 9.76
C THR A 289 -6.10 13.52 10.90
N ASN A 290 -7.08 12.87 11.51
CA ASN A 290 -6.86 12.11 12.74
C ASN A 290 -6.13 10.78 12.51
N SER A 291 -6.49 10.04 11.46
CA SER A 291 -5.89 8.74 11.12
C SER A 291 -5.61 8.62 9.62
N TRP A 292 -4.80 7.61 9.26
CA TRP A 292 -4.59 7.23 7.86
C TRP A 292 -5.91 6.85 7.17
N TYR A 293 -6.83 6.22 7.89
CA TYR A 293 -8.11 5.81 7.31
C TYR A 293 -8.94 7.04 6.94
N ASP A 294 -9.06 8.01 7.86
CA ASP A 294 -9.79 9.27 7.62
C ASP A 294 -9.25 10.02 6.39
N ARG A 295 -7.93 9.95 6.16
CA ARG A 295 -7.28 10.58 4.99
C ARG A 295 -7.65 9.88 3.68
N PHE A 296 -7.87 8.56 3.69
CA PHE A 296 -7.97 7.75 2.48
C PHE A 296 -9.33 7.02 2.32
N ILE A 297 -10.38 7.41 3.06
CA ILE A 297 -11.70 6.74 3.01
C ILE A 297 -12.21 6.58 1.58
N SER A 298 -12.20 7.66 0.79
CA SER A 298 -12.66 7.63 -0.61
C SER A 298 -11.78 6.72 -1.47
N ALA A 299 -10.48 6.69 -1.22
CA ALA A 299 -9.52 5.91 -1.99
C ALA A 299 -9.81 4.40 -1.89
N PHE A 300 -10.17 3.89 -0.71
CA PHE A 300 -10.60 2.49 -0.54
C PHE A 300 -11.87 2.15 -1.34
N VAL A 301 -12.80 3.08 -1.45
CA VAL A 301 -14.03 2.89 -2.24
C VAL A 301 -13.72 2.92 -3.73
N VAL A 302 -12.87 3.86 -4.18
CA VAL A 302 -12.45 3.97 -5.58
C VAL A 302 -11.64 2.75 -6.00
N GLU A 303 -10.76 2.24 -5.14
CA GLU A 303 -10.02 0.99 -5.34
C GLU A 303 -10.95 -0.21 -5.57
N ALA A 304 -11.93 -0.40 -4.68
CA ALA A 304 -12.89 -1.50 -4.80
C ALA A 304 -13.74 -1.39 -6.07
N ASN A 305 -14.18 -0.17 -6.43
CA ASN A 305 -14.89 0.06 -7.70
C ASN A 305 -14.01 -0.25 -8.90
N ALA A 306 -12.75 0.19 -8.91
CA ALA A 306 -11.82 -0.06 -10.01
C ALA A 306 -11.52 -1.56 -10.19
N PHE A 307 -11.40 -2.30 -9.09
CA PHE A 307 -11.27 -3.77 -9.11
C PHE A 307 -12.51 -4.45 -9.73
N VAL A 308 -13.70 -4.07 -9.27
CA VAL A 308 -14.97 -4.61 -9.77
C VAL A 308 -15.17 -4.28 -11.25
N ASP A 309 -14.92 -3.04 -11.65
CA ASP A 309 -15.03 -2.59 -13.04
C ASP A 309 -14.03 -3.34 -13.94
N ALA A 310 -12.80 -3.55 -13.48
CA ALA A 310 -11.80 -4.29 -14.23
C ALA A 310 -12.25 -5.73 -14.51
N ILE A 311 -12.92 -6.37 -13.57
CA ILE A 311 -13.46 -7.73 -13.74
C ILE A 311 -14.66 -7.71 -14.69
N LEU A 312 -15.69 -6.91 -14.39
CA LEU A 312 -16.95 -6.95 -15.13
C LEU A 312 -16.86 -6.46 -16.58
N ASP A 313 -15.95 -5.52 -16.84
CA ASP A 313 -15.71 -4.93 -18.16
C ASP A 313 -14.50 -5.54 -18.88
N ASP A 314 -13.86 -6.54 -18.28
CA ASP A 314 -12.63 -7.16 -18.77
C ASP A 314 -11.51 -6.15 -19.13
N LYS A 315 -11.24 -5.21 -18.22
CA LYS A 315 -10.15 -4.24 -18.35
C LYS A 315 -8.90 -4.70 -17.59
N PRO A 316 -7.70 -4.23 -17.98
CA PRO A 316 -6.50 -4.43 -17.17
C PRO A 316 -6.69 -3.90 -15.74
N LEU A 317 -6.06 -4.56 -14.77
CA LEU A 317 -6.01 -4.05 -13.40
C LEU A 317 -5.19 -2.75 -13.34
N PRO A 318 -5.60 -1.74 -12.54
CA PRO A 318 -4.86 -0.48 -12.40
C PRO A 318 -3.46 -0.63 -11.80
N ILE A 319 -3.23 -1.69 -11.02
CA ILE A 319 -1.97 -1.97 -10.33
C ILE A 319 -1.41 -3.29 -10.85
N PRO A 320 -0.27 -3.28 -11.57
CA PRO A 320 0.36 -4.52 -11.98
C PRO A 320 1.07 -5.18 -10.78
N LEU A 321 0.98 -6.52 -10.68
CA LEU A 321 1.63 -7.27 -9.59
C LEU A 321 3.15 -7.08 -9.54
N ARG A 322 3.78 -6.82 -10.68
CA ARG A 322 5.21 -6.50 -10.76
C ARG A 322 5.59 -5.26 -9.94
N SER A 323 4.69 -4.28 -9.81
CA SER A 323 4.92 -3.11 -8.94
C SER A 323 4.93 -3.52 -7.47
N ALA A 324 4.00 -4.40 -7.07
CA ALA A 324 4.01 -4.97 -5.72
C ALA A 324 5.30 -5.76 -5.44
N LEU A 325 5.80 -6.54 -6.42
CA LEU A 325 7.06 -7.26 -6.31
C LEU A 325 8.25 -6.32 -6.09
N THR A 326 8.32 -5.25 -6.87
CA THR A 326 9.37 -4.24 -6.76
C THR A 326 9.28 -3.50 -5.41
N SER A 327 8.07 -3.15 -4.98
CA SER A 327 7.84 -2.54 -3.67
C SER A 327 8.28 -3.45 -2.53
N LEU A 328 7.97 -4.75 -2.60
CA LEU A 328 8.35 -5.73 -1.59
C LEU A 328 9.87 -5.94 -1.52
N ARG A 329 10.56 -5.92 -2.67
CA ARG A 329 12.04 -5.97 -2.73
C ARG A 329 12.67 -4.76 -2.07
N ILE A 330 12.16 -3.55 -2.35
CA ILE A 330 12.64 -2.31 -1.72
C ILE A 330 12.36 -2.33 -0.22
N ALA A 331 11.15 -2.71 0.21
CA ALA A 331 10.80 -2.78 1.63
C ALA A 331 11.65 -3.80 2.39
N SER A 332 11.82 -5.00 1.82
CA SER A 332 12.69 -6.04 2.38
C SER A 332 14.13 -5.55 2.54
N GLY A 333 14.69 -4.94 1.49
CA GLY A 333 16.05 -4.42 1.54
C GLY A 333 16.22 -3.25 2.51
N LEU A 334 15.23 -2.36 2.61
CA LEU A 334 15.26 -1.27 3.60
C LEU A 334 15.17 -1.79 5.03
N GLN A 335 14.31 -2.78 5.29
CA GLN A 335 14.21 -3.39 6.62
C GLN A 335 15.51 -4.12 7.00
N GLU A 336 16.11 -4.84 6.08
CA GLU A 336 17.38 -5.53 6.33
C GLU A 336 18.55 -4.54 6.48
N SER A 337 18.55 -3.46 5.70
CA SER A 337 19.51 -2.37 5.88
C SER A 337 19.37 -1.72 7.26
N LEU A 338 18.16 -1.52 7.76
CA LEU A 338 17.90 -0.99 9.09
C LEU A 338 18.45 -1.91 10.19
N ARG A 339 18.27 -3.24 10.04
CA ARG A 339 18.75 -4.24 11.01
C ARG A 339 20.27 -4.36 11.03
N THR A 340 20.91 -4.28 9.87
CA THR A 340 22.35 -4.56 9.71
C THR A 340 23.23 -3.31 9.70
N GLY A 341 22.64 -2.13 9.47
CA GLY A 341 23.35 -0.88 9.22
C GLY A 341 24.10 -0.84 7.88
N GLN A 342 23.90 -1.83 7.00
CA GLN A 342 24.60 -1.94 5.72
C GLN A 342 23.76 -1.37 4.57
N LYS A 343 24.42 -0.75 3.60
CA LYS A 343 23.79 -0.44 2.31
C LYS A 343 23.70 -1.71 1.48
N LEU A 344 22.50 -2.04 1.00
CA LEU A 344 22.25 -3.24 0.20
C LEU A 344 22.14 -2.88 -1.28
N PHE A 345 22.53 -3.82 -2.15
CA PHE A 345 22.60 -3.62 -3.60
C PHE A 345 21.80 -4.70 -4.34
N PHE A 346 21.20 -4.29 -5.44
CA PHE A 346 20.43 -5.14 -6.34
C PHE A 346 21.08 -5.20 -7.72
N ASN A 347 20.91 -6.32 -8.42
CA ASN A 347 21.33 -6.44 -9.81
C ASN A 347 20.40 -5.63 -10.76
N ARG A 348 20.67 -5.67 -12.07
CA ARG A 348 19.86 -4.93 -13.08
C ARG A 348 18.46 -5.53 -13.31
N GLN A 349 18.15 -6.66 -12.70
CA GLN A 349 16.83 -7.27 -12.65
C GLN A 349 16.10 -6.95 -11.33
N GLY A 350 16.74 -6.22 -10.42
CA GLY A 350 16.20 -5.84 -9.12
C GLY A 350 16.25 -6.95 -8.07
N CYS A 351 16.98 -8.04 -8.32
CA CYS A 351 17.17 -9.12 -7.34
C CYS A 351 18.39 -8.84 -6.46
N ASP A 352 18.41 -9.41 -5.25
CA ASP A 352 19.53 -9.27 -4.30
C ASP A 352 20.86 -9.66 -4.95
N ASN A 353 21.87 -8.82 -4.73
CA ASN A 353 23.23 -9.09 -5.19
C ASN A 353 24.20 -9.11 -4.00
N PRO A 354 24.35 -10.26 -3.32
CA PRO A 354 25.20 -10.36 -2.12
C PRO A 354 26.68 -10.13 -2.39
N ASN A 355 27.11 -10.17 -3.66
CA ASN A 355 28.50 -9.97 -4.08
C ASN A 355 28.77 -8.53 -4.57
N ALA A 356 27.78 -7.64 -4.58
CA ALA A 356 27.98 -6.26 -4.95
C ALA A 356 28.65 -5.49 -3.80
N VAL A 357 29.98 -5.41 -3.86
CA VAL A 357 30.72 -4.38 -3.13
C VAL A 357 30.33 -3.03 -3.74
N SER A 358 30.14 -2.01 -2.89
CA SER A 358 29.89 -0.62 -3.32
C SER A 358 30.71 -0.31 -4.57
N PRO A 359 30.10 -0.19 -5.77
CA PRO A 359 30.86 0.21 -6.93
C PRO A 359 31.31 1.62 -6.59
N HIS A 360 32.62 1.83 -6.42
CA HIS A 360 33.19 3.16 -6.23
C HIS A 360 32.53 4.09 -7.25
N THR A 361 31.62 4.94 -6.77
CA THR A 361 30.86 5.85 -7.62
C THR A 361 31.84 6.91 -8.07
N SER A 362 32.52 6.68 -9.19
CA SER A 362 32.94 7.77 -10.04
C SER A 362 31.65 8.47 -10.45
N LEU A 363 31.29 9.52 -9.71
CA LEU A 363 30.42 10.57 -10.19
C LEU A 363 30.97 10.95 -11.57
N ILE A 364 30.30 10.51 -12.63
CA ILE A 364 30.49 11.12 -13.95
C ILE A 364 29.85 12.50 -13.82
N LEU A 365 30.60 13.43 -13.22
CA LEU A 365 30.47 14.82 -13.51
C LEU A 365 30.83 14.92 -14.99
N ASN A 366 29.82 15.10 -15.84
CA ASN A 366 30.09 15.57 -17.19
C ASN A 366 30.98 16.82 -17.04
N PRO A 367 32.17 16.86 -17.65
CA PRO A 367 32.97 18.07 -17.61
C PRO A 367 32.13 19.22 -18.18
N PRO A 368 32.20 20.43 -17.62
CA PRO A 368 31.53 21.58 -18.20
C PRO A 368 32.09 21.79 -19.62
N GLY A 369 31.30 21.39 -20.61
CA GLY A 369 31.56 21.66 -22.01
C GLY A 369 31.36 23.16 -22.25
N THR A 370 32.49 23.86 -22.29
CA THR A 370 32.87 25.07 -23.04
C THR A 370 31.77 26.04 -23.54
N PRO A 371 31.96 27.35 -23.35
CA PRO A 371 30.99 28.37 -23.74
C PRO A 371 31.04 28.64 -25.25
N TYR A 372 29.87 28.69 -25.88
CA TYR A 372 29.52 29.64 -26.94
C TYR A 372 28.01 29.87 -26.93
#